data_AF-A0A661VL33-F1
#
_entry.id   AF-A0A661VL33-F1
#
_cell.length_a   1.000
_cell.length_b   1.000
_cell.length_c   1.000
_cell.angle_alpha   90.00
_cell.angle_beta   90.00
_cell.angle_gamma   90.00
#
_symmetry.space_group_name_H-M   'P 1'
#
loop_
_entity.id
_entity.type
_entity.pdbx_description
1 polymer ?
#
loop_
_entity_poly.entity_id
_entity_poly.type
_entity_poly.pdbx_seq_one_letter_code
_entity_poly.pdbx_strand_id
1 'polypeptide(L)' 'MSEYFRAKEICIYNDDFLTIECIPEGSIDLIITSPPYNVDIHYGAYDDKIPYCAYLEFTERWLAKCFKLANKRRGERR' A
#
# COMPACT_ATOMS: atom_id res chain seq x y z
N MET A 1 11.46 10.59 4.41
CA MET A 1 12.32 10.86 3.24
C MET A 1 11.44 10.65 2.02
N SER A 2 11.15 11.69 1.28
CA SER A 2 10.13 11.70 0.22
C SER A 2 10.79 11.76 -1.16
N GLU A 3 10.42 10.81 -2.02
CA GLU A 3 10.85 10.59 -3.41
C GLU A 3 12.31 10.13 -3.61
N TYR A 4 12.46 8.92 -4.17
CA TYR A 4 13.73 8.29 -4.52
C TYR A 4 14.13 8.53 -5.98
N PHE A 5 13.14 8.57 -6.89
CA PHE A 5 13.36 8.75 -8.31
C PHE A 5 12.16 9.42 -8.98
N ARG A 6 12.42 10.24 -10.00
CA ARG A 6 11.39 10.86 -10.84
C ARG A 6 11.81 10.87 -12.31
N ALA A 7 10.89 10.49 -13.17
CA ALA A 7 11.00 10.64 -14.62
C ALA A 7 9.64 10.94 -15.24
N LYS A 8 9.48 12.14 -15.81
CA LYS A 8 8.19 12.62 -16.35
C LYS A 8 7.08 12.50 -15.30
N GLU A 9 6.09 11.65 -15.56
CA GLU A 9 4.92 11.38 -14.71
C GLU A 9 5.12 10.20 -13.75
N ILE A 10 6.31 9.57 -13.76
CA ILE A 10 6.65 8.44 -12.92
C ILE A 10 7.43 8.94 -11.71
N CYS A 11 6.99 8.55 -10.52
CA CYS A 11 7.65 8.82 -9.26
C CYS A 11 7.83 7.49 -8.52
N ILE A 12 9.00 7.29 -7.89
CA ILE A 12 9.28 6.15 -7.04
C ILE A 12 9.62 6.69 -5.65
N TYR A 13 8.99 6.12 -4.63
CA TYR A 13 9.24 6.45 -3.24
C TYR A 13 9.86 5.23 -2.55
N ASN A 14 10.98 5.42 -1.86
CA ASN A 14 11.52 4.42 -0.95
C ASN A 14 11.12 4.81 0.47
N ASP A 15 9.93 4.37 0.87
CA ASP A 15 9.32 4.72 2.16
C ASP A 15 8.41 3.59 2.64
N ASP A 16 8.01 3.65 3.91
CA ASP A 16 6.98 2.76 4.45
C ASP A 16 5.59 3.25 3.98
N PHE A 17 4.88 2.38 3.26
CA PHE A 17 3.54 2.69 2.78
C PHE A 17 2.59 3.08 3.91
N LEU A 18 2.72 2.54 5.12
CA LEU A 18 1.85 2.89 6.25
C LEU A 18 2.06 4.33 6.73
N THR A 19 3.25 4.89 6.56
CA THR A 19 3.61 6.22 7.13
C THR A 19 3.82 7.31 6.08
N ILE A 20 3.90 6.98 4.78
CA ILE A 20 4.02 7.99 3.71
C ILE A 20 2.85 8.99 3.68
N GLU A 21 3.12 10.29 3.71
CA GLU A 21 2.09 11.36 3.77
C GLU A 21 1.99 12.19 2.49
N CYS A 22 2.91 12.01 1.54
CA CYS A 22 2.99 12.84 0.33
C CYS A 22 1.96 12.49 -0.75
N ILE A 23 1.11 11.48 -0.52
CA ILE A 23 0.05 11.07 -1.43
C ILE A 23 -1.28 11.67 -0.95
N PRO A 24 -1.90 12.59 -1.72
CA PRO A 24 -3.17 13.17 -1.32
C PRO A 24 -4.29 12.12 -1.23
N GLU A 25 -5.19 12.26 -0.25
CA GLU A 25 -6.38 11.41 -0.17
C GLU A 25 -7.26 11.55 -1.43
N GLY A 26 -7.91 10.47 -1.84
CA GLY A 26 -8.78 10.44 -3.01
C GLY A 26 -8.08 10.69 -4.37
N SER A 27 -6.75 10.65 -4.43
CA SER A 27 -5.99 10.94 -5.65
C SER A 27 -5.68 9.72 -6.52
N ILE A 28 -5.87 8.49 -6.02
CA ILE A 28 -5.48 7.28 -6.75
C ILE A 28 -6.70 6.61 -7.39
N ASP A 29 -6.70 6.50 -8.73
CA ASP A 29 -7.78 5.81 -9.46
C ASP A 29 -7.63 4.27 -9.44
N LEU A 30 -6.41 3.73 -9.36
CA LEU A 30 -6.14 2.29 -9.33
C LEU A 30 -4.94 1.97 -8.41
N ILE A 31 -5.14 0.99 -7.52
CA ILE A 31 -4.09 0.46 -6.65
C ILE A 31 -3.84 -0.99 -7.06
N ILE A 32 -2.59 -1.30 -7.43
CA ILE A 32 -2.12 -2.66 -7.68
C ILE A 32 -1.04 -2.96 -6.64
N THR A 33 -1.19 -4.06 -5.91
CA THR A 33 -0.24 -4.44 -4.87
C THR A 33 -0.14 -5.96 -4.72
N SER A 34 1.02 -6.41 -4.26
CA SER A 34 1.30 -7.78 -3.84
C SER A 34 1.88 -7.73 -2.42
N PRO A 35 1.04 -7.47 -1.39
CA PRO A 35 1.53 -7.34 -0.01
C PRO A 35 2.05 -8.68 0.50
N PRO A 36 2.80 -8.70 1.63
CA PRO A 36 3.14 -9.95 2.32
C PRO A 36 1.85 -10.73 2.60
N TYR A 37 1.79 -11.99 2.22
CA TYR A 37 0.56 -12.80 2.31
C TYR A 37 0.47 -13.68 3.55
N ASN A 38 1.53 -13.73 4.38
CA ASN A 38 1.59 -14.58 5.58
C ASN A 38 1.21 -16.06 5.29
N VAL A 39 1.75 -16.60 4.19
CA VAL A 39 1.45 -17.96 3.68
C VAL A 39 2.54 -18.98 4.02
N ASP A 40 3.39 -18.67 5.01
CA ASP A 40 4.52 -19.51 5.43
C ASP A 40 5.47 -19.87 4.25
N ILE A 41 5.63 -18.92 3.32
CA ILE A 41 6.60 -19.01 2.21
C ILE A 41 7.86 -18.25 2.63
N HIS A 42 9.00 -18.92 2.62
CA HIS A 42 10.28 -18.29 2.91
C HIS A 42 10.73 -17.35 1.77
N TYR A 43 10.42 -16.06 1.89
CA TYR A 43 11.00 -15.02 1.04
C TYR A 43 12.38 -14.61 1.57
N GLY A 44 13.39 -15.46 1.37
CA GLY A 44 14.78 -15.16 1.71
C GLY A 44 15.02 -14.97 3.22
N ALA A 45 15.29 -13.74 3.66
CA ALA A 45 15.60 -13.40 5.06
C ALA A 45 14.37 -12.98 5.90
N TYR A 46 13.19 -12.93 5.31
CA TYR A 46 11.97 -12.53 6.01
C TYR A 46 11.29 -13.77 6.62
N ASP A 47 11.24 -13.82 7.95
CA ASP A 47 10.49 -14.84 8.69
C ASP A 47 9.03 -14.40 8.77
N ASP A 48 8.21 -14.97 7.88
CA ASP A 48 6.78 -14.71 7.78
C ASP A 48 5.97 -15.35 8.93
N LYS A 49 6.58 -15.88 10.00
CA LYS A 49 5.87 -16.41 11.17
C LYS A 49 5.30 -15.33 12.09
N ILE A 50 4.61 -14.36 11.53
CA ILE A 50 3.81 -13.43 12.31
C ILE A 50 2.51 -14.12 12.76
N PRO A 51 2.13 -14.02 14.05
CA PRO A 51 0.85 -14.52 14.52
C PRO A 51 -0.29 -14.02 13.63
N TYR A 52 -1.27 -14.88 13.36
CA TYR A 52 -2.38 -14.55 12.45
C TYR A 52 -3.08 -13.22 12.84
N CYS A 53 -3.26 -12.95 14.13
CA CYS A 53 -3.80 -11.67 14.61
C CYS A 53 -2.94 -10.47 14.21
N ALA A 54 -1.61 -10.57 14.32
CA ALA A 54 -0.69 -9.50 13.92
C ALA A 54 -0.74 -9.28 12.39
N TYR A 55 -0.91 -10.35 11.61
CA TYR A 55 -1.12 -10.24 10.17
C TYR A 55 -2.45 -9.56 9.81
N LEU A 56 -3.53 -9.88 10.52
CA LEU A 56 -4.82 -9.21 10.34
C LEU A 56 -4.74 -7.71 10.67
N GLU A 57 -4.10 -7.36 11.79
CA GLU A 57 -3.90 -5.96 12.19
C GLU A 57 -3.06 -5.20 11.15
N PHE A 58 -1.97 -5.80 10.67
CA PHE A 58 -1.19 -5.23 9.58
C PHE A 58 -2.02 -5.05 8.32
N THR A 59 -2.82 -6.06 7.97
CA THR A 59 -3.67 -6.07 6.77
C THR A 59 -4.73 -4.99 6.81
N GLU A 60 -5.42 -4.85 7.93
CA GLU A 60 -6.39 -3.80 8.16
C GLU A 60 -5.77 -2.41 7.99
N ARG A 61 -4.58 -2.18 8.56
CA ARG A 61 -3.91 -0.88 8.51
C ARG A 61 -3.59 -0.44 7.08
N TRP A 62 -3.00 -1.32 6.26
CA TRP A 62 -2.64 -0.92 4.89
C TRP A 62 -3.88 -0.84 3.99
N LEU A 63 -4.90 -1.69 4.17
CA LEU A 63 -6.16 -1.60 3.43
C LEU A 63 -6.92 -0.31 3.76
N ALA A 64 -6.98 0.08 5.04
CA ALA A 64 -7.60 1.34 5.46
C ALA A 64 -6.90 2.55 4.84
N LYS A 65 -5.57 2.51 4.72
CA LYS A 65 -4.82 3.55 4.01
C LYS A 65 -5.12 3.55 2.51
N CYS A 66 -5.11 2.40 1.85
CA CYS A 66 -5.53 2.29 0.44
C CYS A 66 -6.92 2.89 0.21
N PHE A 67 -7.88 2.62 1.10
CA PHE A 67 -9.23 3.16 1.01
C PHE A 67 -9.28 4.69 1.10
N LYS A 68 -8.45 5.32 1.94
CA LYS A 68 -8.35 6.79 2.02
C LYS A 68 -7.75 7.40 0.75
N LEU A 69 -6.74 6.74 0.17
CA LEU A 69 -6.05 7.21 -1.03
C LEU A 69 -6.87 6.99 -2.30
N ALA A 70 -7.71 5.96 -2.34
CA ALA A 70 -8.53 5.63 -3.49
C ALA A 70 -9.56 6.72 -3.81
N ASN A 71 -9.63 7.09 -5.08
CA ASN A 71 -10.56 8.07 -5.59
C ASN A 71 -12.00 7.56 -5.44
N LYS A 72 -12.87 8.38 -4.84
CA LYS A 72 -14.26 8.05 -4.56
C LYS A 72 -15.16 8.32 -5.76
N ARG A 73 -14.73 8.03 -6.99
CA ARG A 73 -15.57 8.20 -8.19
C ARG A 73 -16.84 7.36 -8.03
N ARG A 74 -17.88 7.96 -7.43
CA ARG A 74 -19.25 7.47 -7.47
C ARG A 74 -19.56 7.30 -8.94
N GLY A 75 -20.01 6.12 -9.32
CA GLY A 75 -20.29 5.79 -10.70
C GLY A 75 -21.28 6.76 -11.33
N GLU A 76 -20.79 7.83 -11.93
CA GLU A 76 -21.40 8.45 -13.09
C GLU A 76 -20.99 7.56 -14.27
N ARG A 77 -21.67 6.41 -14.36
CA ARG A 77 -21.86 5.77 -15.65
C ARG A 77 -22.67 6.76 -16.49
N ARG A 78 -21.99 7.43 -17.42
CA ARG A 78 -22.65 7.92 -18.63
C ARG A 78 -23.15 6.73 -19.43
#